data_AF-A0A813GLH2-F1
#
_entry.id   AF-A0A813GLH2-F1
#
_cell.length_a   1.000
_cell.length_b   1.000
_cell.length_c   1.000
_cell.angle_alpha   90.00
_cell.angle_beta   90.00
_cell.angle_gamma   90.00
#
_symmetry.space_group_name_H-M   'P 1'
#
loop_
_entity.id
_entity.type
_entity.pdbx_description
1 polymer ?
#
loop_
_entity_poly.entity_id
_entity_poly.type
_entity_poly.pdbx_seq_one_letter_code
_entity_poly.pdbx_strand_id
1 'polypeptide(L)'
;MICPDAAPALLRREEEALEDDPDDPDLAKRKATTGPISKEWSECLKTGVDDGVIDVGILSRLLTNAPQAAIDLLDALTSTPDVISAEHHPLPIRANIPEEQEACRLSCNYVLEKAWAWDPVKGQGRSWHKELAPLDAKRGHEVVIKVLQLRGILNCGLVHALALSKDQRIFTKLIIHGLLKELWKNFRYIFLLDLAHQVLCILVISYWILFAYNIDTPPVIRGAIWGIVASQGMTETFAFIWTTTVCYNQLGKGRTLSWLARSWFRAAVGISTLLLAIGVDKNFEPGGNSSIVLAVNGLLHWLLLLFELRAFQWTGKRLLPIMKSVMPIAGMLVIMSFISLGFMHAFWALNRGNIDGISVYNIITLLFTGENFLDNTELEELPNKEMFIFLSCAGVFVFLTCTINVFIAVLGDCYDQEQERMICTFLKERASICSGYFLRPKLQVQGFFQLDGSTSRTAWIALLFVVIGLYWGMLTVSNSSGISPWVAATFLAVTIIIVQCRICNFGLRVADLTTLNPKTPNLRR
;
A
#
# COMPACT_ATOMS: atom_id res chain seq x y z
N MET A 1 -33.45 -23.23 -2.64
CA MET A 1 -34.11 -22.03 -2.08
C MET A 1 -33.15 -20.85 -2.25
N ILE A 2 -33.42 -19.95 -3.19
CA ILE A 2 -32.80 -18.61 -3.18
C ILE A 2 -33.44 -17.93 -1.98
N CYS A 3 -32.68 -17.38 -1.02
CA CYS A 3 -33.22 -16.81 0.22
C CYS A 3 -33.63 -15.34 -0.02
N PRO A 4 -34.86 -15.04 -0.47
CA PRO A 4 -35.27 -13.69 -0.84
C PRO A 4 -35.65 -12.90 0.43
N ASP A 5 -35.97 -13.63 1.52
CA ASP A 5 -36.37 -13.09 2.82
C ASP A 5 -35.18 -12.70 3.70
N ALA A 6 -33.95 -13.07 3.33
CA ALA A 6 -32.74 -12.67 4.07
C ALA A 6 -32.26 -11.25 3.75
N ALA A 7 -32.59 -10.70 2.58
CA ALA A 7 -32.18 -9.35 2.21
C ALA A 7 -32.93 -8.26 3.01
N PRO A 8 -34.24 -8.37 3.27
CA PRO A 8 -34.94 -7.48 4.20
C PRO A 8 -34.43 -7.60 5.64
N ALA A 9 -34.02 -8.78 6.11
CA ALA A 9 -33.53 -8.98 7.48
C ALA A 9 -32.11 -8.41 7.72
N LEU A 10 -31.30 -8.27 6.67
CA LEU A 10 -30.03 -7.51 6.71
C LEU A 10 -30.25 -6.01 6.92
N LEU A 11 -31.40 -5.51 6.46
CA LEU A 11 -31.86 -4.15 6.69
C LEU A 11 -32.69 -4.18 7.98
N ARG A 12 -32.02 -4.26 9.14
CA ARG A 12 -32.70 -4.15 10.45
C ARG A 12 -33.67 -2.96 10.38
N ARG A 13 -34.97 -3.25 10.44
CA ARG A 13 -36.00 -2.21 10.28
C ARG A 13 -35.91 -1.30 11.49
N GLU A 14 -35.75 0.00 11.25
CA GLU A 14 -35.70 0.99 12.33
C GLU A 14 -36.94 0.94 13.22
N GLU A 15 -38.07 0.47 12.68
CA GLU A 15 -39.35 0.32 13.39
C GLU A 15 -39.29 -0.65 14.56
N GLU A 16 -38.64 -1.82 14.43
CA GLU A 16 -38.52 -2.80 15.53
C GLU A 16 -37.63 -2.28 16.68
N ALA A 17 -36.68 -1.39 16.36
CA ALA A 17 -35.81 -0.76 17.35
C ALA A 17 -36.57 0.20 18.27
N LEU A 18 -37.49 0.97 17.67
CA LEU A 18 -38.26 2.03 18.33
C LEU A 18 -39.29 1.48 19.32
N GLU A 19 -39.73 0.23 19.15
CA GLU A 19 -40.66 -0.42 20.07
C GLU A 19 -40.01 -0.84 21.40
N ASP A 20 -38.71 -1.17 21.39
CA ASP A 20 -38.00 -1.67 22.58
C ASP A 20 -37.59 -0.58 23.58
N ASP A 21 -37.45 0.68 23.14
CA ASP A 21 -36.97 1.79 23.98
C ASP A 21 -37.53 3.13 23.47
N PRO A 22 -38.85 3.40 23.69
CA PRO A 22 -39.52 4.58 23.14
C PRO A 22 -39.00 5.91 23.73
N ASP A 23 -38.34 5.84 24.90
CA ASP A 23 -37.85 7.02 25.62
C ASP A 23 -36.52 7.56 25.05
N ASP A 24 -35.76 6.76 24.30
CA ASP A 24 -34.52 7.18 23.63
C ASP A 24 -34.38 6.55 22.23
N PRO A 25 -34.98 7.17 21.19
CA PRO A 25 -34.98 6.65 19.82
C PRO A 25 -33.57 6.53 19.22
N ASP A 26 -32.62 7.36 19.67
CA ASP A 26 -31.23 7.30 19.21
C ASP A 26 -30.49 6.10 19.82
N LEU A 27 -30.72 5.81 21.10
CA LEU A 27 -30.18 4.61 21.75
C LEU A 27 -30.80 3.33 21.18
N ALA A 28 -32.12 3.32 20.97
CA ALA A 28 -32.84 2.25 20.26
C ALA A 28 -32.20 1.98 18.90
N LYS A 29 -32.00 3.02 18.08
CA LYS A 29 -31.36 2.91 16.76
C LYS A 29 -29.92 2.41 16.84
N ARG A 30 -29.15 2.80 17.87
CA ARG A 30 -27.79 2.28 18.12
C ARG A 30 -27.81 0.81 18.54
N LYS A 31 -28.67 0.42 19.48
CA LYS A 31 -28.84 -0.98 19.90
C LYS A 31 -29.27 -1.84 18.73
N ALA A 32 -30.23 -1.38 17.94
CA ALA A 32 -30.67 -2.09 16.76
C ALA A 32 -29.60 -2.17 15.69
N THR A 33 -28.74 -1.17 15.49
CA THR A 33 -27.63 -1.29 14.50
C THR A 33 -26.43 -2.10 14.99
N THR A 34 -26.24 -2.24 16.30
CA THR A 34 -25.06 -2.91 16.90
C THR A 34 -25.36 -4.23 17.60
N GLY A 35 -26.64 -4.58 17.75
CA GLY A 35 -27.06 -5.81 18.40
C GLY A 35 -26.47 -7.06 17.76
N PRO A 36 -26.25 -8.13 18.53
CA PRO A 36 -25.77 -9.39 18.00
C PRO A 36 -26.81 -9.95 17.02
N ILE A 37 -26.29 -10.59 15.99
CA ILE A 37 -27.06 -11.34 15.01
C ILE A 37 -27.76 -12.51 15.70
N SER A 38 -29.02 -12.79 15.33
CA SER A 38 -29.75 -13.93 15.88
C SER A 38 -29.06 -15.26 15.53
N LYS A 39 -29.13 -16.23 16.44
CA LYS A 39 -28.47 -17.55 16.25
C LYS A 39 -29.01 -18.28 15.03
N GLU A 40 -30.33 -18.26 14.84
CA GLU A 40 -31.00 -18.87 13.68
C GLU A 40 -30.48 -18.32 12.35
N TRP A 41 -30.23 -17.01 12.29
CA TRP A 41 -29.69 -16.38 11.10
C TRP A 41 -28.22 -16.73 10.87
N SER A 42 -27.41 -16.76 11.93
CA SER A 42 -26.03 -17.27 11.83
C SER A 42 -25.99 -18.70 11.30
N GLU A 43 -26.89 -19.58 11.75
CA GLU A 43 -27.02 -20.95 11.25
C GLU A 43 -27.45 -20.99 9.78
N CYS A 44 -28.45 -20.19 9.38
CA CYS A 44 -28.88 -20.08 7.99
C CYS A 44 -27.75 -19.62 7.05
N LEU A 45 -26.97 -18.62 7.46
CA LEU A 45 -25.81 -18.16 6.70
C LEU A 45 -24.73 -19.23 6.57
N LYS A 46 -24.48 -20.02 7.62
CA LYS A 46 -23.52 -21.13 7.57
C LYS A 46 -23.95 -22.19 6.57
N THR A 47 -25.22 -22.59 6.61
CA THR A 47 -25.82 -23.50 5.62
C THR A 47 -25.67 -22.93 4.20
N GLY A 48 -25.93 -21.62 4.02
CA GLY A 48 -25.74 -20.95 2.73
C GLY A 48 -24.29 -20.96 2.23
N VAL A 49 -23.29 -20.91 3.12
CA VAL A 49 -21.87 -21.05 2.75
C VAL A 49 -21.53 -22.49 2.40
N ASP A 50 -22.05 -23.46 3.13
CA ASP A 50 -21.83 -24.89 2.87
C ASP A 50 -22.45 -25.33 1.54
N ASP A 51 -23.63 -24.79 1.21
CA ASP A 51 -24.31 -24.97 -0.09
C ASP A 51 -23.64 -24.18 -1.23
N GLY A 52 -22.65 -23.33 -0.94
CA GLY A 52 -21.96 -22.49 -1.91
C GLY A 52 -22.81 -21.34 -2.46
N VAL A 53 -23.95 -21.04 -1.83
CA VAL A 53 -24.80 -19.88 -2.16
C VAL A 53 -24.10 -18.58 -1.72
N ILE A 54 -23.44 -18.61 -0.57
CA ILE A 54 -22.66 -17.49 -0.05
C ILE A 54 -21.18 -17.69 -0.37
N ASP A 55 -20.68 -16.84 -1.27
CA ASP A 55 -19.28 -16.83 -1.68
C ASP A 55 -18.57 -15.52 -1.30
N VAL A 56 -17.26 -15.48 -1.54
CA VAL A 56 -16.43 -14.29 -1.32
C VAL A 56 -16.80 -13.13 -2.25
N GLY A 57 -17.44 -13.43 -3.39
CA GLY A 57 -17.98 -12.43 -4.31
C GLY A 57 -19.14 -11.64 -3.68
N ILE A 58 -20.02 -12.29 -2.92
CA ILE A 58 -21.06 -11.62 -2.12
C ILE A 58 -20.40 -10.71 -1.08
N LEU A 59 -19.45 -11.22 -0.31
CA LEU A 59 -18.74 -10.41 0.70
C LEU A 59 -18.05 -9.17 0.08
N SER A 60 -17.36 -9.33 -1.06
CA SER A 60 -16.72 -8.21 -1.79
C SER A 60 -17.74 -7.15 -2.25
N ARG A 61 -18.93 -7.58 -2.70
CA ARG A 61 -20.02 -6.66 -3.06
C ARG A 61 -20.60 -5.95 -1.84
N LEU A 62 -20.81 -6.67 -0.73
CA LEU A 62 -21.27 -6.08 0.52
C LEU A 62 -20.28 -5.05 1.06
N LEU A 63 -18.96 -5.31 1.02
CA LEU A 63 -17.96 -4.33 1.43
C LEU A 63 -18.04 -3.01 0.64
N THR A 64 -18.44 -3.08 -0.63
CA THR A 64 -18.56 -1.89 -1.49
C THR A 64 -19.88 -1.16 -1.25
N ASN A 65 -20.99 -1.91 -1.11
CA ASN A 65 -22.35 -1.36 -1.17
C ASN A 65 -23.02 -1.23 0.21
N ALA A 66 -22.71 -2.12 1.14
CA ALA A 66 -23.30 -2.20 2.48
C ALA A 66 -22.26 -2.70 3.52
N PRO A 67 -21.30 -1.85 3.93
CA PRO A 67 -20.18 -2.26 4.80
C PRO A 67 -20.62 -2.87 6.13
N GLN A 68 -21.74 -2.40 6.70
CA GLN A 68 -22.31 -2.96 7.93
C GLN A 68 -22.77 -4.41 7.72
N ALA A 69 -23.49 -4.71 6.64
CA ALA A 69 -23.88 -6.07 6.30
C ALA A 69 -22.67 -6.98 6.06
N ALA A 70 -21.57 -6.45 5.53
CA ALA A 70 -20.32 -7.21 5.39
C ALA A 70 -19.68 -7.54 6.74
N ILE A 71 -19.70 -6.59 7.68
CA ILE A 71 -19.26 -6.80 9.07
C ILE A 71 -20.12 -7.89 9.72
N ASP A 72 -21.43 -7.78 9.62
CA ASP A 72 -22.38 -8.72 10.20
C ASP A 72 -22.19 -10.12 9.62
N LEU A 73 -22.02 -10.23 8.30
CA LEU A 73 -21.72 -11.49 7.63
C LEU A 73 -20.41 -12.11 8.13
N LEU A 74 -19.36 -11.30 8.30
CA LEU A 74 -18.10 -11.79 8.85
C LEU A 74 -18.29 -12.31 10.27
N ASP A 75 -18.94 -11.56 11.15
CA ASP A 75 -19.19 -11.98 12.53
C ASP A 75 -20.03 -13.27 12.59
N ALA A 76 -21.09 -13.37 11.78
CA ALA A 76 -21.95 -14.55 11.73
C ALA A 76 -21.23 -15.83 11.25
N LEU A 77 -20.29 -15.67 10.31
CA LEU A 77 -19.48 -16.76 9.78
C LEU A 77 -18.22 -17.05 10.62
N THR A 78 -18.00 -16.28 11.68
CA THR A 78 -16.90 -16.46 12.62
C THR A 78 -17.34 -17.30 13.80
N SER A 79 -16.88 -18.53 13.86
CA SER A 79 -17.19 -19.44 14.97
C SER A 79 -15.92 -19.92 15.66
N THR A 80 -16.10 -20.61 16.79
CA THR A 80 -15.07 -21.51 17.32
C THR A 80 -14.97 -22.72 16.39
N PRO A 81 -13.76 -23.21 16.07
CA PRO A 81 -13.62 -24.38 15.22
C PRO A 81 -14.21 -25.62 15.89
N ASP A 82 -14.77 -26.52 15.08
CA ASP A 82 -15.35 -27.78 15.56
C ASP A 82 -14.23 -28.71 16.02
N VAL A 83 -14.30 -29.21 17.26
CA VAL A 83 -13.26 -30.08 17.83
C VAL A 83 -13.69 -31.52 17.71
N ILE A 84 -13.00 -32.31 16.88
CA ILE A 84 -13.37 -33.71 16.61
C ILE A 84 -13.23 -34.58 17.87
N SER A 85 -12.17 -34.35 18.66
CA SER A 85 -11.94 -35.08 19.92
C SER A 85 -11.43 -34.14 21.00
N ALA A 86 -12.36 -33.57 21.76
CA ALA A 86 -12.05 -32.63 22.85
C ALA A 86 -11.20 -33.27 23.97
N GLU A 87 -11.30 -34.59 24.16
CA GLU A 87 -10.54 -35.32 25.18
C GLU A 87 -9.05 -35.47 24.83
N HIS A 88 -8.74 -35.72 23.55
CA HIS A 88 -7.37 -36.00 23.11
C HIS A 88 -6.65 -34.76 22.58
N HIS A 89 -7.41 -33.81 22.01
CA HIS A 89 -6.84 -32.61 21.41
C HIS A 89 -7.77 -31.41 21.57
N PRO A 90 -7.98 -30.93 22.81
CA PRO A 90 -8.81 -29.75 23.06
C PRO A 90 -8.19 -28.51 22.42
N LEU A 91 -9.01 -27.47 22.23
CA LEU A 91 -8.50 -26.17 21.84
C LEU A 91 -7.58 -25.64 22.94
N PRO A 92 -6.37 -25.15 22.60
CA PRO A 92 -5.48 -24.58 23.59
C PRO A 92 -6.12 -23.33 24.19
N ILE A 93 -6.19 -23.32 25.52
CA ILE A 93 -6.59 -22.15 26.30
C ILE A 93 -5.43 -21.14 26.35
N ARG A 94 -4.19 -21.64 26.35
CA ARG A 94 -2.98 -20.83 26.37
C ARG A 94 -2.05 -21.16 25.22
N ALA A 95 -1.54 -20.14 24.56
CA ALA A 95 -0.57 -20.28 23.48
C ALA A 95 0.52 -19.21 23.56
N ASN A 96 1.71 -19.56 23.12
CA ASN A 96 2.79 -18.59 22.94
C ASN A 96 2.58 -17.84 21.62
N ILE A 97 1.91 -16.68 21.67
CA ILE A 97 1.82 -15.76 20.53
C ILE A 97 3.10 -14.94 20.50
N PRO A 98 3.86 -14.91 19.38
CA PRO A 98 5.06 -14.10 19.27
C PRO A 98 4.77 -12.65 19.66
N GLU A 99 5.67 -12.03 20.45
CA GLU A 99 5.63 -10.60 20.74
C GLU A 99 6.04 -9.78 19.50
N GLU A 100 5.25 -9.87 18.44
CA GLU A 100 5.38 -8.96 17.32
C GLU A 100 4.75 -7.60 17.67
N GLN A 101 5.33 -6.52 17.16
CA GLN A 101 4.96 -5.11 17.44
C GLN A 101 3.61 -4.67 16.83
N GLU A 102 2.73 -5.63 16.57
CA GLU A 102 1.42 -5.37 15.97
C GLU A 102 0.44 -4.84 17.02
N ALA A 103 -0.48 -3.98 16.59
CA ALA A 103 -1.50 -3.42 17.47
C ALA A 103 -2.44 -4.49 18.04
N CYS A 104 -2.48 -5.67 17.42
CA CYS A 104 -3.23 -6.81 17.88
C CYS A 104 -2.30 -8.03 17.92
N ARG A 105 -2.15 -8.62 19.12
CA ARG A 105 -1.40 -9.86 19.32
C ARG A 105 -2.23 -11.02 18.76
N LEU A 106 -2.03 -11.34 17.49
CA LEU A 106 -2.72 -12.44 16.82
C LEU A 106 -1.73 -13.34 16.08
N SER A 107 -2.00 -14.65 16.14
CA SER A 107 -1.45 -15.67 15.26
C SER A 107 -2.53 -16.06 14.26
N CYS A 108 -2.18 -16.22 12.99
CA CYS A 108 -3.11 -16.59 11.94
C CYS A 108 -2.49 -17.67 11.06
N ASN A 109 -3.32 -18.57 10.57
CA ASN A 109 -2.95 -19.57 9.58
C ASN A 109 -4.11 -19.74 8.60
N TYR A 110 -3.81 -19.88 7.31
CA TYR A 110 -4.81 -20.08 6.28
C TYR A 110 -4.83 -21.54 5.84
N VAL A 111 -5.89 -22.25 6.21
CA VAL A 111 -6.06 -23.69 5.98
C VAL A 111 -7.42 -24.01 5.38
N LEU A 112 -7.51 -25.14 4.69
CA LEU A 112 -8.76 -25.65 4.09
C LEU A 112 -9.69 -26.34 5.09
N GLU A 113 -9.13 -26.79 6.21
CA GLU A 113 -9.86 -27.53 7.24
C GLU A 113 -10.67 -26.56 8.12
N LYS A 114 -11.95 -26.90 8.36
CA LYS A 114 -12.83 -26.16 9.28
C LYS A 114 -12.76 -26.67 10.71
N ALA A 115 -12.32 -27.91 10.88
CA ALA A 115 -12.32 -28.62 12.16
C ALA A 115 -10.91 -28.71 12.74
N TRP A 116 -10.83 -28.67 14.07
CA TRP A 116 -9.65 -28.98 14.86
C TRP A 116 -9.51 -30.51 14.94
N ALA A 117 -8.92 -31.08 13.89
CA ALA A 117 -8.86 -32.53 13.70
C ALA A 117 -7.72 -33.20 14.47
N TRP A 118 -8.03 -34.35 15.09
CA TRP A 118 -7.06 -35.24 15.71
C TRP A 118 -6.88 -36.49 14.86
N ASP A 119 -5.64 -36.88 14.56
CA ASP A 119 -5.34 -38.14 13.89
C ASP A 119 -5.11 -39.23 14.96
N PRO A 120 -6.07 -40.15 15.18
CA PRO A 120 -5.95 -41.16 16.22
C PRO A 120 -4.84 -42.18 15.91
N VAL A 121 -4.49 -42.39 14.63
CA VAL A 121 -3.45 -43.34 14.22
C VAL A 121 -2.08 -42.78 14.58
N LYS A 122 -1.88 -41.48 14.35
CA LYS A 122 -0.60 -40.82 14.63
C LYS A 122 -0.50 -40.27 16.06
N GLY A 123 -1.60 -40.23 16.80
CA GLY A 123 -1.65 -39.63 18.13
C GLY A 123 -1.18 -38.17 18.12
N GLN A 124 -1.49 -37.42 17.06
CA GLN A 124 -1.13 -36.01 16.94
C GLN A 124 -2.15 -35.21 16.14
N GLY A 125 -2.29 -33.92 16.48
CA GLY A 125 -3.03 -32.96 15.66
C GLY A 125 -2.28 -32.63 14.38
N ARG A 126 -2.92 -31.84 13.50
CA ARG A 126 -2.28 -31.32 12.30
C ARG A 126 -1.06 -30.47 12.66
N SER A 127 -0.06 -30.42 11.78
CA SER A 127 1.16 -29.62 12.00
C SER A 127 0.84 -28.14 12.23
N TRP A 128 -0.12 -27.60 11.48
CA TRP A 128 -0.53 -26.20 11.59
C TRP A 128 -1.18 -25.85 12.94
N HIS A 129 -1.70 -26.84 13.70
CA HIS A 129 -2.19 -26.60 15.07
C HIS A 129 -1.06 -26.12 15.98
N LYS A 130 0.11 -26.77 15.89
CA LYS A 130 1.31 -26.42 16.67
C LYS A 130 1.91 -25.09 16.23
N GLU A 131 1.80 -24.75 14.94
CA GLU A 131 2.25 -23.45 14.41
C GLU A 131 1.33 -22.31 14.82
N LEU A 132 0.01 -22.51 14.78
CA LEU A 132 -0.98 -21.49 15.11
C LEU A 132 -0.97 -21.19 16.62
N ALA A 133 -0.95 -22.24 17.44
CA ALA A 133 -1.06 -22.15 18.89
C ALA A 133 -0.05 -23.11 19.57
N PRO A 134 1.24 -22.76 19.58
CA PRO A 134 2.25 -23.57 20.26
C PRO A 134 1.94 -23.64 21.76
N LEU A 135 1.85 -24.87 22.27
CA LEU A 135 1.50 -25.13 23.67
C LEU A 135 2.59 -24.61 24.60
N ASP A 136 2.22 -23.67 25.48
CA ASP A 136 3.04 -23.20 26.58
C ASP A 136 2.17 -23.02 27.83
N ALA A 137 2.07 -24.07 28.64
CA ALA A 137 1.22 -24.07 29.83
C ALA A 137 1.67 -23.06 30.89
N LYS A 138 2.95 -22.65 30.90
CA LYS A 138 3.53 -21.82 31.98
C LYS A 138 3.65 -20.35 31.60
N ARG A 139 3.95 -20.04 30.34
CA ARG A 139 4.21 -18.66 29.88
C ARG A 139 3.32 -18.23 28.72
N GLY A 140 2.40 -19.08 28.25
CA GLY A 140 1.46 -18.74 27.19
C GLY A 140 0.42 -17.70 27.64
N HIS A 141 -0.05 -16.91 26.68
CA HIS A 141 -1.17 -16.00 26.86
C HIS A 141 -2.50 -16.75 26.71
N GLU A 142 -3.55 -16.29 27.37
CA GLU A 142 -4.89 -16.81 27.12
C GLU A 142 -5.35 -16.44 25.71
N VAL A 143 -5.81 -17.44 24.97
CA VAL A 143 -6.16 -17.29 23.56
C VAL A 143 -7.56 -17.82 23.28
N VAL A 144 -8.22 -17.20 22.32
CA VAL A 144 -9.49 -17.67 21.76
C VAL A 144 -9.26 -17.97 20.30
N ILE A 145 -9.46 -19.22 19.91
CA ILE A 145 -9.35 -19.63 18.51
C ILE A 145 -10.67 -19.37 17.81
N LYS A 146 -10.59 -18.67 16.68
CA LYS A 146 -11.71 -18.38 15.78
C LYS A 146 -11.39 -18.90 14.39
N VAL A 147 -12.42 -19.37 13.69
CA VAL A 147 -12.36 -19.77 12.29
C VAL A 147 -13.40 -18.99 11.50
N LEU A 148 -13.02 -18.46 10.34
CA LEU A 148 -13.96 -17.91 9.38
C LEU A 148 -14.38 -19.03 8.43
N GLN A 149 -15.67 -19.39 8.43
CA GLN A 149 -16.17 -20.53 7.67
C GLN A 149 -16.36 -20.27 6.16
N LEU A 150 -15.77 -19.19 5.61
CA LEU A 150 -15.88 -18.78 4.21
C LEU A 150 -14.67 -19.27 3.39
N ARG A 151 -14.92 -19.98 2.28
CA ARG A 151 -13.85 -20.49 1.41
C ARG A 151 -13.31 -19.41 0.48
N GLY A 152 -12.02 -19.48 0.13
CA GLY A 152 -11.41 -18.62 -0.89
C GLY A 152 -11.27 -17.14 -0.49
N ILE A 153 -11.19 -16.82 0.81
CA ILE A 153 -11.09 -15.43 1.31
C ILE A 153 -9.85 -14.68 0.80
N LEU A 154 -8.79 -15.39 0.39
CA LEU A 154 -7.62 -14.81 -0.29
C LEU A 154 -7.94 -14.50 -1.77
N ASN A 155 -9.00 -13.75 -2.02
CA ASN A 155 -9.47 -13.38 -3.35
C ASN A 155 -9.05 -11.95 -3.71
N CYS A 156 -8.55 -11.74 -4.94
CA CYS A 156 -8.17 -10.41 -5.43
C CYS A 156 -9.31 -9.39 -5.33
N GLY A 157 -10.54 -9.78 -5.67
CA GLY A 157 -11.72 -8.92 -5.59
C GLY A 157 -12.09 -8.52 -4.16
N LEU A 158 -11.89 -9.41 -3.18
CA LEU A 158 -12.11 -9.08 -1.77
C LEU A 158 -11.06 -8.09 -1.26
N VAL A 159 -9.77 -8.36 -1.52
CA VAL A 159 -8.67 -7.50 -1.08
C VAL A 159 -8.76 -6.13 -1.74
N HIS A 160 -9.17 -6.07 -3.01
CA HIS A 160 -9.44 -4.82 -3.69
C HIS A 160 -10.64 -4.05 -3.09
N ALA A 161 -11.72 -4.74 -2.74
CA ALA A 161 -12.87 -4.13 -2.07
C ALA A 161 -12.49 -3.58 -0.69
N LEU A 162 -11.67 -4.31 0.09
CA LEU A 162 -11.10 -3.82 1.34
C LEU A 162 -10.28 -2.55 1.12
N ALA A 163 -9.40 -2.53 0.12
CA ALA A 163 -8.58 -1.36 -0.21
C ALA A 163 -9.43 -0.11 -0.59
N LEU A 164 -10.63 -0.31 -1.13
CA LEU A 164 -11.58 0.75 -1.50
C LEU A 164 -12.62 1.06 -0.42
N SER A 165 -12.69 0.28 0.67
CA SER A 165 -13.70 0.46 1.71
C SER A 165 -13.63 1.86 2.31
N LYS A 166 -14.78 2.54 2.38
CA LYS A 166 -14.94 3.83 3.07
C LYS A 166 -15.09 3.65 4.57
N ASP A 167 -15.77 2.58 4.99
CA ASP A 167 -15.96 2.28 6.40
C ASP A 167 -14.69 1.65 6.97
N GLN A 168 -14.08 2.32 7.94
CA GLN A 168 -12.87 1.85 8.61
C GLN A 168 -13.16 0.79 9.68
N ARG A 169 -14.42 0.67 10.15
CA ARG A 169 -14.81 -0.30 11.19
C ARG A 169 -14.61 -1.74 10.73
N ILE A 170 -14.62 -2.01 9.43
CA ILE A 170 -14.28 -3.33 8.89
C ILE A 170 -12.88 -3.78 9.31
N PHE A 171 -11.94 -2.84 9.42
CA PHE A 171 -10.57 -3.13 9.78
C PHE A 171 -10.39 -3.36 11.28
N THR A 172 -11.40 -3.17 12.14
CA THR A 172 -11.29 -3.53 13.56
C THR A 172 -11.57 -5.03 13.80
N LYS A 173 -12.06 -5.73 12.78
CA LYS A 173 -12.37 -7.17 12.87
C LYS A 173 -11.10 -8.00 12.84
N LEU A 174 -10.94 -8.87 13.84
CA LEU A 174 -9.77 -9.75 14.01
C LEU A 174 -9.47 -10.59 12.76
N ILE A 175 -10.49 -11.04 12.04
CA ILE A 175 -10.29 -11.83 10.82
C ILE A 175 -9.71 -11.01 9.68
N ILE A 176 -10.09 -9.74 9.54
CA ILE A 176 -9.51 -8.86 8.54
C ILE A 176 -8.04 -8.58 8.86
N HIS A 177 -7.71 -8.41 10.15
CA HIS A 177 -6.30 -8.36 10.56
C HIS A 177 -5.54 -9.63 10.21
N GLY A 178 -6.08 -10.82 10.55
CA GLY A 178 -5.46 -12.11 10.23
C GLY A 178 -5.29 -12.34 8.73
N LEU A 179 -6.32 -12.02 7.93
CA LEU A 179 -6.30 -12.08 6.47
C LEU A 179 -5.16 -11.22 5.90
N LEU A 180 -5.07 -9.95 6.32
CA LEU A 180 -4.06 -9.02 5.82
C LEU A 180 -2.64 -9.37 6.30
N LYS A 181 -2.52 -9.92 7.52
CA LYS A 181 -1.24 -10.44 8.05
C LYS A 181 -0.73 -11.59 7.20
N GLU A 182 -1.59 -12.56 6.89
CA GLU A 182 -1.23 -13.70 6.06
C GLU A 182 -0.91 -13.29 4.61
N LEU A 183 -1.69 -12.37 4.03
CA LEU A 183 -1.39 -11.81 2.71
C LEU A 183 -0.04 -11.07 2.70
N TRP A 184 0.22 -10.25 3.70
CA TRP A 184 1.48 -9.51 3.80
C TRP A 184 2.67 -10.44 3.95
N LYS A 185 2.56 -11.50 4.77
CA LYS A 185 3.60 -12.54 4.91
C LYS A 185 3.99 -13.14 3.56
N ASN A 186 3.00 -13.43 2.71
CA ASN A 186 3.21 -14.00 1.38
C ASN A 186 3.78 -13.00 0.37
N PHE A 187 3.41 -11.72 0.43
CA PHE A 187 3.90 -10.70 -0.51
C PHE A 187 5.15 -9.94 -0.05
N ARG A 188 5.56 -10.07 1.21
CA ARG A 188 6.69 -9.34 1.81
C ARG A 188 7.97 -9.43 0.99
N TYR A 189 8.31 -10.61 0.46
CA TYR A 189 9.55 -10.79 -0.29
C TYR A 189 9.53 -10.09 -1.66
N ILE A 190 8.37 -10.05 -2.32
CA ILE A 190 8.21 -9.30 -3.58
C ILE A 190 8.35 -7.82 -3.31
N PHE A 191 7.69 -7.35 -2.24
CA PHE A 191 7.80 -5.97 -1.80
C PHE A 191 9.25 -5.57 -1.48
N LEU A 192 9.98 -6.41 -0.75
CA LEU A 192 11.39 -6.15 -0.45
C LEU A 192 12.28 -6.16 -1.69
N LEU A 193 11.98 -7.01 -2.68
CA LEU A 193 12.70 -7.02 -3.95
C LEU A 193 12.48 -5.73 -4.75
N ASP A 194 11.23 -5.26 -4.84
CA ASP A 194 10.90 -3.98 -5.48
C ASP A 194 11.60 -2.82 -4.79
N LEU A 195 11.53 -2.79 -3.45
CA LEU A 195 12.17 -1.76 -2.64
C LEU A 195 13.68 -1.75 -2.82
N ALA A 196 14.32 -2.93 -2.86
CA ALA A 196 15.76 -3.05 -3.08
C ALA A 196 16.18 -2.52 -4.45
N HIS A 197 15.42 -2.85 -5.51
CA HIS A 197 15.67 -2.35 -6.86
C HIS A 197 15.50 -0.83 -6.93
N GLN A 198 14.48 -0.28 -6.27
CA GLN A 198 14.28 1.16 -6.17
C GLN A 198 15.40 1.87 -5.40
N VAL A 199 15.84 1.33 -4.26
CA VAL A 199 16.98 1.88 -3.49
C VAL A 199 18.26 1.85 -4.32
N LEU A 200 18.51 0.77 -5.06
CA LEU A 200 19.64 0.69 -5.98
C LEU A 200 19.58 1.80 -7.06
N CYS A 201 18.41 2.05 -7.63
CA CYS A 201 18.20 3.14 -8.59
C CYS A 201 18.45 4.53 -7.95
N ILE A 202 18.00 4.75 -6.72
CA ILE A 202 18.25 6.00 -5.96
C ILE A 202 19.75 6.21 -5.75
N LEU A 203 20.48 5.17 -5.38
CA LEU A 203 21.94 5.25 -5.19
C LEU A 203 22.64 5.60 -6.50
N VAL A 204 22.22 5.00 -7.61
CA VAL A 204 22.73 5.32 -8.95
C VAL A 204 22.43 6.76 -9.36
N ILE A 205 21.19 7.22 -9.21
CA ILE A 205 20.80 8.61 -9.54
C ILE A 205 21.55 9.60 -8.66
N SER A 206 21.70 9.30 -7.37
CA SER A 206 22.47 10.13 -6.43
C SER A 206 23.95 10.18 -6.82
N TYR A 207 24.51 9.05 -7.27
CA TYR A 207 25.86 9.01 -7.82
C TYR A 207 26.02 9.90 -9.06
N TRP A 208 25.04 9.87 -9.98
CA TRP A 208 25.06 10.76 -11.14
C TRP A 208 24.99 12.24 -10.77
N ILE A 209 24.19 12.60 -9.78
CA ILE A 209 24.06 13.99 -9.31
C ILE A 209 25.37 14.49 -8.67
N LEU A 210 26.05 13.64 -7.88
CA LEU A 210 27.19 14.07 -7.07
C LEU A 210 28.55 13.91 -7.77
N PHE A 211 28.72 12.87 -8.59
CA PHE A 211 30.05 12.43 -9.02
C PHE A 211 30.25 12.32 -10.52
N ALA A 212 29.20 12.24 -11.35
CA ALA A 212 29.35 11.95 -12.78
C ALA A 212 30.24 12.95 -13.53
N TYR A 213 30.31 14.21 -13.06
CA TYR A 213 31.16 15.22 -13.70
C TYR A 213 32.64 15.14 -13.28
N ASN A 214 32.94 14.56 -12.12
CA ASN A 214 34.27 14.67 -11.50
C ASN A 214 35.09 13.37 -11.57
N ILE A 215 34.46 12.22 -11.84
CA ILE A 215 35.12 10.92 -11.77
C ILE A 215 35.05 10.21 -13.13
N ASP A 216 36.21 10.03 -13.75
CA ASP A 216 36.36 9.21 -14.95
C ASP A 216 36.02 7.74 -14.65
N THR A 217 34.80 7.36 -15.01
CA THR A 217 34.26 6.04 -14.72
C THR A 217 34.49 5.12 -15.92
N PRO A 218 34.99 3.89 -15.72
CA PRO A 218 35.18 2.93 -16.81
C PRO A 218 33.88 2.73 -17.62
N PRO A 219 33.94 2.64 -18.96
CA PRO A 219 32.75 2.55 -19.82
C PRO A 219 31.80 1.40 -19.44
N VAL A 220 32.34 0.24 -19.03
CA VAL A 220 31.56 -0.92 -18.59
C VAL A 220 30.75 -0.59 -17.33
N ILE A 221 31.33 0.14 -16.38
CA ILE A 221 30.67 0.54 -15.14
C ILE A 221 29.59 1.59 -15.45
N ARG A 222 29.88 2.58 -16.31
CA ARG A 222 28.87 3.55 -16.77
C ARG A 222 27.67 2.86 -17.42
N GLY A 223 27.94 1.90 -18.32
CA GLY A 223 26.92 1.06 -18.94
C GLY A 223 26.11 0.26 -17.92
N ALA A 224 26.75 -0.28 -16.88
CA ALA A 224 26.06 -1.00 -15.81
C ALA A 224 25.12 -0.09 -15.00
N ILE A 225 25.59 1.10 -14.62
CA ILE A 225 24.84 2.11 -13.87
C ILE A 225 23.63 2.59 -14.69
N TRP A 226 23.84 2.93 -15.96
CA TRP A 226 22.75 3.28 -16.88
C TRP A 226 21.75 2.14 -17.07
N GLY A 227 22.24 0.91 -17.20
CA GLY A 227 21.42 -0.28 -17.37
C GLY A 227 20.46 -0.52 -16.21
N ILE A 228 20.87 -0.22 -14.97
CA ILE A 228 20.02 -0.29 -13.77
C ILE A 228 18.88 0.73 -13.85
N VAL A 229 19.17 1.99 -14.22
CA VAL A 229 18.15 3.04 -14.36
C VAL A 229 17.15 2.69 -15.46
N ALA A 230 17.67 2.27 -16.63
CA ALA A 230 16.85 1.82 -17.74
C ALA A 230 15.96 0.63 -17.36
N SER A 231 16.51 -0.38 -16.66
CA SER A 231 15.75 -1.54 -16.22
C SER A 231 14.67 -1.21 -15.20
N GLN A 232 14.92 -0.25 -14.29
CA GLN A 232 13.91 0.23 -13.34
C GLN A 232 12.75 0.92 -14.06
N GLY A 233 13.05 1.84 -14.99
CA GLY A 233 12.04 2.50 -15.82
C GLY A 233 11.18 1.49 -16.59
N MET A 234 11.80 0.53 -17.28
CA MET A 234 11.08 -0.53 -18.00
C MET A 234 10.20 -1.39 -17.08
N THR A 235 10.74 -1.81 -15.93
CA THR A 235 10.03 -2.71 -15.01
C THR A 235 8.81 -2.03 -14.42
N GLU A 236 8.92 -0.79 -13.97
CA GLU A 236 7.79 -0.02 -13.40
C GLU A 236 6.71 0.28 -14.45
N THR A 237 7.12 0.74 -15.65
CA THR A 237 6.17 0.99 -16.74
C THR A 237 5.45 -0.28 -17.18
N PHE A 238 6.17 -1.40 -17.34
CA PHE A 238 5.56 -2.68 -17.67
C PHE A 238 4.60 -3.16 -16.58
N ALA A 239 5.04 -3.13 -15.31
CA ALA A 239 4.21 -3.54 -14.18
C ALA A 239 2.93 -2.71 -14.09
N PHE A 240 3.02 -1.39 -14.31
CA PHE A 240 1.87 -0.50 -14.32
C PHE A 240 0.90 -0.80 -15.47
N ILE A 241 1.39 -0.95 -16.71
CA ILE A 241 0.56 -1.28 -17.87
C ILE A 241 -0.15 -2.61 -17.63
N TRP A 242 0.60 -3.64 -17.23
CA TRP A 242 0.07 -4.97 -16.98
C TRP A 242 -1.01 -4.97 -15.90
N THR A 243 -0.71 -4.38 -14.74
CA THR A 243 -1.66 -4.33 -13.61
C THR A 243 -2.91 -3.53 -13.96
N THR A 244 -2.78 -2.46 -14.76
CA THR A 244 -3.94 -1.71 -15.30
C THR A 244 -4.80 -2.61 -16.19
N THR A 245 -4.19 -3.33 -17.14
CA THR A 245 -4.91 -4.23 -18.05
C THR A 245 -5.61 -5.37 -17.30
N VAL A 246 -4.92 -6.01 -16.35
CA VAL A 246 -5.52 -7.07 -15.53
C VAL A 246 -6.64 -6.53 -14.66
N CYS A 247 -6.46 -5.35 -14.04
CA CYS A 247 -7.49 -4.69 -13.24
C CYS A 247 -8.72 -4.37 -14.09
N TYR A 248 -8.54 -3.84 -15.30
CA TYR A 248 -9.62 -3.57 -16.23
C TYR A 248 -10.40 -4.83 -16.59
N ASN A 249 -9.69 -5.90 -16.95
CA ASN A 249 -10.30 -7.16 -17.38
C ASN A 249 -10.99 -7.91 -16.23
N GLN A 250 -10.47 -7.85 -15.00
CA GLN A 250 -10.99 -8.62 -13.87
C GLN A 250 -11.98 -7.85 -12.98
N LEU A 251 -11.80 -6.55 -12.80
CA LEU A 251 -12.54 -5.74 -11.82
C LEU A 251 -13.48 -4.70 -12.47
N GLY A 252 -13.30 -4.42 -13.76
CA GLY A 252 -14.12 -3.49 -14.53
C GLY A 252 -13.74 -2.01 -14.36
N LYS A 253 -14.23 -1.18 -15.30
CA LYS A 253 -13.82 0.22 -15.51
C LYS A 253 -13.85 1.09 -14.24
N GLY A 254 -14.91 1.02 -13.44
CA GLY A 254 -15.07 1.86 -12.25
C GLY A 254 -13.98 1.62 -11.21
N ARG A 255 -13.68 0.36 -10.91
CA ARG A 255 -12.63 -0.04 -9.96
C ARG A 255 -11.23 0.26 -10.50
N THR A 256 -11.03 0.09 -11.81
CA THR A 256 -9.76 0.43 -12.46
C THR A 256 -9.44 1.92 -12.36
N LEU A 257 -10.43 2.80 -12.52
CA LEU A 257 -10.19 4.25 -12.39
C LEU A 257 -9.76 4.63 -10.97
N SER A 258 -10.41 4.07 -9.95
CA SER A 258 -10.02 4.27 -8.54
C SER A 258 -8.66 3.66 -8.20
N TRP A 259 -8.26 2.58 -8.88
CA TRP A 259 -6.92 2.03 -8.78
C TRP A 259 -5.89 2.94 -9.46
N LEU A 260 -6.18 3.41 -10.67
CA LEU A 260 -5.31 4.29 -11.46
C LEU A 260 -5.01 5.58 -10.70
N ALA A 261 -6.05 6.22 -10.15
CA ALA A 261 -5.92 7.43 -9.32
C ALA A 261 -5.07 7.22 -8.06
N ARG A 262 -4.89 5.97 -7.60
CA ARG A 262 -4.03 5.62 -6.46
C ARG A 262 -2.67 5.06 -6.85
N SER A 263 -2.40 4.81 -8.13
CA SER A 263 -1.14 4.20 -8.59
C SER A 263 -0.42 5.03 -9.66
N TRP A 264 -0.97 6.18 -10.06
CA TRP A 264 -0.42 7.04 -11.11
C TRP A 264 1.01 7.51 -10.83
N PHE A 265 1.40 7.73 -9.58
CA PHE A 265 2.75 8.20 -9.25
C PHE A 265 3.82 7.15 -9.61
N ARG A 266 3.50 5.84 -9.56
CA ARG A 266 4.42 4.79 -10.03
C ARG A 266 4.63 4.87 -11.54
N ALA A 267 3.56 5.15 -12.29
CA ALA A 267 3.66 5.40 -13.73
C ALA A 267 4.49 6.64 -14.03
N ALA A 268 4.26 7.73 -13.29
CA ALA A 268 5.03 8.96 -13.44
C ALA A 268 6.53 8.74 -13.20
N VAL A 269 6.89 8.02 -12.12
CA VAL A 269 8.29 7.65 -11.83
C VAL A 269 8.84 6.76 -12.95
N GLY A 270 8.16 5.67 -13.30
CA GLY A 270 8.63 4.73 -14.34
C GLY A 270 8.86 5.41 -15.69
N ILE A 271 7.90 6.24 -16.14
CA ILE A 271 8.01 7.01 -17.39
C ILE A 271 9.14 8.05 -17.29
N SER A 272 9.22 8.80 -16.19
CA SER A 272 10.27 9.80 -16.00
C SER A 272 11.67 9.18 -16.00
N THR A 273 11.83 8.00 -15.39
CA THR A 273 13.09 7.26 -15.34
C THR A 273 13.45 6.66 -16.70
N LEU A 274 12.46 6.19 -17.46
CA LEU A 274 12.68 5.74 -18.83
C LEU A 274 13.08 6.91 -19.75
N LEU A 275 12.46 8.08 -19.60
CA LEU A 275 12.84 9.30 -20.32
C LEU A 275 14.26 9.75 -19.96
N LEU A 276 14.65 9.66 -18.68
CA LEU A 276 16.04 9.90 -18.27
C LEU A 276 17.00 8.95 -18.97
N ALA A 277 16.70 7.65 -18.98
CA ALA A 277 17.54 6.65 -19.66
C ALA A 277 17.66 6.89 -21.16
N ILE A 278 16.60 7.36 -21.83
CA ILE A 278 16.59 7.74 -23.25
C ILE A 278 17.40 9.02 -23.50
N GLY A 279 17.31 10.00 -22.59
CA GLY A 279 17.97 11.30 -22.72
C GLY A 279 19.46 11.31 -22.38
N VAL A 280 19.98 10.20 -21.82
CA VAL A 280 21.41 10.01 -21.56
C VAL A 280 22.17 9.78 -22.88
N ASP A 281 23.33 10.45 -23.02
CA ASP A 281 24.13 10.43 -24.26
C ASP A 281 24.79 9.05 -24.50
N LYS A 282 25.39 8.85 -25.68
CA LYS A 282 26.13 7.65 -26.11
C LYS A 282 27.20 7.20 -25.11
N ASN A 283 27.69 8.10 -24.25
CA ASN A 283 28.67 7.82 -23.22
C ASN A 283 28.07 7.33 -21.89
N PHE A 284 26.75 7.12 -21.81
CA PHE A 284 26.05 6.69 -20.61
C PHE A 284 26.07 7.70 -19.46
N GLU A 285 26.27 8.98 -19.78
CA GLU A 285 26.30 10.07 -18.82
C GLU A 285 25.17 11.09 -19.10
N PRO A 286 24.58 11.67 -18.03
CA PRO A 286 23.58 12.71 -18.19
C PRO A 286 24.21 13.95 -18.85
N GLY A 287 23.87 14.21 -20.11
CA GLY A 287 24.29 15.42 -20.84
C GLY A 287 23.61 16.69 -20.33
N GLY A 288 24.05 17.86 -20.79
CA GLY A 288 23.63 19.17 -20.26
C GLY A 288 22.11 19.39 -20.16
N ASN A 289 21.35 18.98 -21.19
CA ASN A 289 19.88 19.12 -21.22
C ASN A 289 19.15 18.12 -20.30
N SER A 290 19.82 17.06 -19.86
CA SER A 290 19.23 16.03 -18.98
C SER A 290 19.29 16.41 -17.50
N SER A 291 19.99 17.49 -17.12
CA SER A 291 20.12 17.96 -15.73
C SER A 291 18.77 18.18 -15.04
N ILE A 292 17.80 18.80 -15.73
CA ILE A 292 16.44 19.01 -15.21
C ILE A 292 15.74 17.66 -14.99
N VAL A 293 15.81 16.76 -15.98
CA VAL A 293 15.18 15.43 -15.91
C VAL A 293 15.81 14.59 -14.80
N LEU A 294 17.13 14.70 -14.61
CA LEU A 294 17.88 14.04 -13.55
C LEU A 294 17.46 14.55 -12.17
N ALA A 295 17.36 15.87 -11.98
CA ALA A 295 16.92 16.48 -10.73
C ALA A 295 15.48 16.07 -10.38
N VAL A 296 14.57 16.12 -11.36
CA VAL A 296 13.17 15.69 -11.18
C VAL A 296 13.10 14.21 -10.84
N ASN A 297 13.87 13.34 -11.52
CA ASN A 297 13.93 11.92 -11.19
C ASN A 297 14.47 11.68 -9.78
N GLY A 298 15.52 12.40 -9.38
CA GLY A 298 16.05 12.35 -8.02
C GLY A 298 14.96 12.62 -6.99
N LEU A 299 14.24 13.73 -7.12
CA LEU A 299 13.13 14.07 -6.23
C LEU A 299 12.01 13.02 -6.25
N LEU A 300 11.56 12.60 -7.44
CA LEU A 300 10.48 11.64 -7.60
C LEU A 300 10.81 10.28 -6.97
N HIS A 301 12.04 9.78 -7.10
CA HIS A 301 12.45 8.52 -6.50
C HIS A 301 12.54 8.59 -4.98
N TRP A 302 13.01 9.70 -4.41
CA TRP A 302 13.00 9.92 -2.96
C TRP A 302 11.56 10.01 -2.41
N LEU A 303 10.66 10.70 -3.09
CA LEU A 303 9.24 10.75 -2.73
C LEU A 303 8.57 9.38 -2.84
N LEU A 304 8.86 8.62 -3.90
CA LEU A 304 8.39 7.25 -4.04
C LEU A 304 8.93 6.37 -2.91
N LEU A 305 10.21 6.50 -2.53
CA LEU A 305 10.80 5.72 -1.45
C LEU A 305 10.07 6.00 -0.13
N LEU A 306 9.88 7.28 0.19
CA LEU A 306 9.11 7.70 1.37
C LEU A 306 7.71 7.07 1.35
N PHE A 307 7.05 7.10 0.19
CA PHE A 307 5.73 6.53 0.00
C PHE A 307 5.68 5.01 0.20
N GLU A 308 6.67 4.25 -0.29
CA GLU A 308 6.76 2.80 -0.09
C GLU A 308 7.09 2.43 1.36
N LEU A 309 7.85 3.27 2.09
CA LEU A 309 8.16 3.02 3.50
C LEU A 309 6.92 2.92 4.40
N ARG A 310 5.76 3.42 3.97
CA ARG A 310 4.50 3.26 4.73
C ARG A 310 4.09 1.81 4.98
N ALA A 311 4.60 0.86 4.18
CA ALA A 311 4.22 -0.54 4.31
C ALA A 311 4.79 -1.19 5.58
N PHE A 312 5.89 -0.61 6.09
CA PHE A 312 6.50 -1.01 7.35
C PHE A 312 5.72 -0.46 8.53
N GLN A 313 5.60 -1.24 9.61
CA GLN A 313 4.84 -0.82 10.80
C GLN A 313 5.49 0.37 11.50
N TRP A 314 6.80 0.37 11.67
CA TRP A 314 7.49 1.43 12.40
C TRP A 314 7.38 2.78 11.69
N THR A 315 7.53 2.81 10.36
CA THR A 315 7.40 4.04 9.56
C THR A 315 5.96 4.39 9.24
N GLY A 316 5.15 3.42 8.82
CA GLY A 316 3.76 3.62 8.40
C GLY A 316 2.88 4.22 9.51
N LYS A 317 3.06 3.80 10.76
CA LYS A 317 2.32 4.35 11.91
C LYS A 317 2.57 5.85 12.12
N ARG A 318 3.71 6.39 11.67
CA ARG A 318 4.08 7.81 11.78
C ARG A 318 3.81 8.58 10.50
N LEU A 319 4.09 7.97 9.36
CA LEU A 319 4.00 8.61 8.05
C LEU A 319 2.56 8.75 7.57
N LEU A 320 1.69 7.77 7.85
CA LEU A 320 0.32 7.78 7.33
C LEU A 320 -0.52 8.96 7.86
N PRO A 321 -0.51 9.29 9.16
CA PRO A 321 -1.21 10.47 9.65
C PRO A 321 -0.76 11.76 8.95
N ILE A 322 0.55 11.93 8.73
CA ILE A 322 1.12 13.07 7.99
C ILE A 322 0.58 13.10 6.56
N MET A 323 0.60 11.97 5.84
CA MET A 323 0.13 11.92 4.46
C MET A 323 -1.37 12.20 4.32
N LYS A 324 -2.19 11.74 5.28
CA LYS A 324 -3.65 11.90 5.24
C LYS A 324 -4.12 13.27 5.74
N SER A 325 -3.39 13.90 6.65
CA SER A 325 -3.71 15.24 7.15
C SER A 325 -3.53 16.33 6.09
N VAL A 326 -2.69 16.11 5.06
CA VAL A 326 -2.46 17.07 3.97
C VAL A 326 -3.74 17.37 3.17
N MET A 327 -4.65 16.42 3.00
CA MET A 327 -5.85 16.63 2.16
C MET A 327 -6.85 17.64 2.79
N PRO A 328 -7.24 17.52 4.07
CA PRO A 328 -8.01 18.56 4.77
C PRO A 328 -7.35 19.95 4.74
N ILE A 329 -6.01 19.98 4.80
CA ILE A 329 -5.22 21.22 4.85
C ILE A 329 -5.26 22.01 3.54
N ALA A 330 -5.62 21.39 2.41
CA ALA A 330 -5.69 22.06 1.11
C ALA A 330 -6.57 23.32 1.15
N GLY A 331 -7.66 23.34 1.94
CA GLY A 331 -8.50 24.52 2.11
C GLY A 331 -7.76 25.71 2.75
N MET A 332 -6.93 25.45 3.76
CA MET A 332 -6.11 26.49 4.40
C MET A 332 -5.01 27.00 3.46
N LEU A 333 -4.40 26.12 2.65
CA LEU A 333 -3.42 26.53 1.64
C LEU A 333 -4.02 27.48 0.59
N VAL A 334 -5.29 27.28 0.21
CA VAL A 334 -6.00 28.21 -0.68
C VAL A 334 -6.14 29.58 -0.02
N ILE A 335 -6.55 29.64 1.25
CA ILE A 335 -6.66 30.91 1.99
C ILE A 335 -5.29 31.60 2.09
N MET A 336 -4.24 30.86 2.45
CA MET A 336 -2.86 31.36 2.47
C MET A 336 -2.46 31.94 1.12
N SER A 337 -2.74 31.22 0.03
CA SER A 337 -2.45 31.68 -1.33
C SER A 337 -3.17 32.99 -1.66
N PHE A 338 -4.45 33.14 -1.30
CA PHE A 338 -5.17 34.40 -1.54
C PHE A 338 -4.59 35.58 -0.76
N ILE A 339 -4.20 35.36 0.50
CA ILE A 339 -3.54 36.39 1.32
C ILE A 339 -2.19 36.76 0.71
N SER A 340 -1.37 35.77 0.33
CA SER A 340 -0.08 36.00 -0.34
C SER A 340 -0.23 36.77 -1.65
N LEU A 341 -1.23 36.42 -2.48
CA LEU A 341 -1.52 37.16 -3.71
C LEU A 341 -1.91 38.62 -3.41
N GLY A 342 -2.72 38.87 -2.37
CA GLY A 342 -3.09 40.21 -1.94
C GLY A 342 -1.88 41.08 -1.57
N PHE A 343 -0.96 40.54 -0.76
CA PHE A 343 0.30 41.24 -0.44
C PHE A 343 1.19 41.42 -1.66
N MET A 344 1.30 40.40 -2.52
CA MET A 344 2.09 40.48 -3.75
C MET A 344 1.59 41.61 -4.66
N HIS A 345 0.27 41.72 -4.86
CA HIS A 345 -0.33 42.83 -5.60
C HIS A 345 -0.06 44.19 -4.95
N ALA A 346 -0.11 44.28 -3.61
CA ALA A 346 0.18 45.52 -2.89
C ALA A 346 1.66 45.95 -3.04
N PHE A 347 2.61 45.03 -2.96
CA PHE A 347 4.03 45.32 -3.17
C PHE A 347 4.33 45.78 -4.60
N TRP A 348 3.77 45.11 -5.61
CA TRP A 348 3.91 45.56 -7.00
C TRP A 348 3.26 46.92 -7.26
N ALA A 349 2.14 47.22 -6.60
CA ALA A 349 1.50 48.52 -6.70
C ALA A 349 2.34 49.64 -6.08
N LEU A 350 3.10 49.36 -5.01
CA LEU A 350 4.02 50.32 -4.38
C LEU A 350 5.27 50.60 -5.21
N ASN A 351 5.73 49.64 -6.02
CA ASN A 351 6.94 49.76 -6.85
C ASN A 351 6.66 49.67 -8.36
N ARG A 352 5.72 50.46 -8.87
CA ARG A 352 5.36 50.46 -10.31
C ARG A 352 6.54 50.80 -11.24
N GLY A 353 7.51 51.57 -10.75
CA GLY A 353 8.65 52.04 -11.55
C GLY A 353 9.74 50.98 -11.79
N ASN A 354 9.77 49.91 -10.97
CA ASN A 354 10.79 48.87 -11.05
C ASN A 354 10.17 47.50 -10.73
N ILE A 355 9.22 47.06 -11.56
CA ILE A 355 8.51 45.78 -11.38
C ILE A 355 9.50 44.60 -11.41
N ASP A 356 10.55 44.70 -12.22
CA ASP A 356 11.58 43.65 -12.35
C ASP A 356 12.46 43.51 -11.10
N GLY A 357 12.58 44.57 -10.28
CA GLY A 357 13.36 44.56 -9.05
C GLY A 357 12.73 43.75 -7.91
N ILE A 358 11.41 43.55 -7.91
CA ILE A 358 10.71 42.78 -6.87
C ILE A 358 10.20 41.46 -7.43
N SER A 359 11.02 40.42 -7.27
CA SER A 359 10.64 39.07 -7.68
C SER A 359 9.53 38.49 -6.78
N VAL A 360 8.67 37.64 -7.36
CA VAL A 360 7.66 36.86 -6.61
C VAL A 360 8.34 36.05 -5.48
N TYR A 361 9.53 35.51 -5.77
CA TYR A 361 10.32 34.74 -4.81
C TYR A 361 10.65 35.58 -3.57
N ASN A 362 11.11 36.81 -3.75
CA ASN A 362 11.46 37.72 -2.66
C ASN A 362 10.28 38.01 -1.73
N ILE A 363 9.10 38.28 -2.30
CA ILE A 363 7.88 38.53 -1.53
C ILE A 363 7.46 37.26 -0.77
N ILE A 364 7.47 36.09 -1.41
CA ILE A 364 7.12 34.82 -0.76
C ILE A 364 8.09 34.51 0.39
N THR A 365 9.40 34.70 0.18
CA THR A 365 10.41 34.52 1.23
C THR A 365 10.13 35.46 2.40
N LEU A 366 9.92 36.76 2.16
CA LEU A 366 9.56 37.70 3.21
C LEU A 366 8.32 37.26 4.01
N LEU A 367 7.26 36.82 3.33
CA LEU A 367 6.02 36.42 4.00
C LEU A 367 6.20 35.13 4.82
N PHE A 368 6.90 34.12 4.31
CA PHE A 368 7.02 32.80 4.94
C PHE A 368 8.18 32.64 5.92
N THR A 369 9.28 33.37 5.75
CA THR A 369 10.47 33.28 6.61
C THR A 369 10.68 34.52 7.46
N GLY A 370 10.08 35.66 7.08
CA GLY A 370 10.36 36.95 7.70
C GLY A 370 11.72 37.53 7.32
N GLU A 371 12.44 36.91 6.39
CA GLU A 371 13.73 37.42 5.91
C GLU A 371 13.51 38.62 4.98
N ASN A 372 14.17 39.72 5.30
CA ASN A 372 14.20 40.89 4.42
C ASN A 372 15.07 40.58 3.21
N PHE A 373 14.54 40.84 2.01
CA PHE A 373 15.26 40.64 0.76
C PHE A 373 15.88 41.92 0.18
N LEU A 374 15.51 43.09 0.70
CA LEU A 374 16.10 44.37 0.31
C LEU A 374 17.24 44.72 1.25
N ASP A 375 18.39 45.04 0.67
CA ASP A 375 19.47 45.68 1.42
C ASP A 375 19.06 47.10 1.83
N ASN A 376 19.64 47.61 2.91
CA ASN A 376 19.33 48.95 3.43
C ASN A 376 19.51 50.05 2.36
N THR A 377 20.46 49.87 1.45
CA THR A 377 20.70 50.78 0.32
C THR A 377 19.53 50.78 -0.67
N GLU A 378 19.03 49.61 -1.06
CA GLU A 378 17.88 49.48 -1.97
C GLU A 378 16.60 50.02 -1.32
N LEU A 379 16.46 49.83 0.00
CA LEU A 379 15.34 50.37 0.77
C LEU A 379 15.35 51.90 0.83
N GLU A 380 16.52 52.53 0.93
CA GLU A 380 16.66 54.00 0.92
C GLU A 380 16.32 54.63 -0.43
N GLU A 381 16.52 53.90 -1.52
CA GLU A 381 16.22 54.34 -2.88
C GLU A 381 14.71 54.28 -3.23
N LEU A 382 13.89 53.62 -2.40
CA LEU A 382 12.46 53.47 -2.68
C LEU A 382 11.68 54.78 -2.42
N PRO A 383 10.85 55.24 -3.39
CA PRO A 383 10.12 56.51 -3.27
C PRO A 383 9.09 56.53 -2.13
N ASN A 384 8.62 55.37 -1.69
CA ASN A 384 7.64 55.20 -0.61
C ASN A 384 8.14 54.23 0.46
N LYS A 385 9.41 54.36 0.89
CA LYS A 385 10.06 53.43 1.83
C LYS A 385 9.26 53.19 3.12
N GLU A 386 8.63 54.21 3.67
CA GLU A 386 7.83 54.09 4.90
C GLU A 386 6.62 53.18 4.72
N MET A 387 5.88 53.34 3.61
CA MET A 387 4.74 52.48 3.28
C MET A 387 5.19 51.06 2.94
N PHE A 388 6.36 50.92 2.31
CA PHE A 388 6.95 49.61 2.05
C PHE A 388 7.33 48.88 3.34
N ILE A 389 7.98 49.56 4.29
CA ILE A 389 8.32 49.04 5.61
C ILE A 389 7.04 48.65 6.36
N PHE A 390 6.05 49.54 6.37
CA PHE A 390 4.76 49.26 7.00
C PHE A 390 4.07 48.03 6.40
N LEU A 391 3.99 47.94 5.07
CA LEU A 391 3.39 46.79 4.38
C LEU A 391 4.17 45.50 4.65
N SER A 392 5.51 45.58 4.77
CA SER A 392 6.36 44.45 5.14
C SER A 392 6.08 43.98 6.57
N CYS A 393 6.05 44.89 7.54
CA CYS A 393 5.70 44.56 8.92
C CYS A 393 4.28 43.98 9.02
N ALA A 394 3.31 44.56 8.32
CA ALA A 394 1.94 44.07 8.27
C ALA A 394 1.85 42.69 7.61
N GLY A 395 2.57 42.47 6.51
CA GLY A 395 2.66 41.19 5.81
C GLY A 395 3.24 40.09 6.69
N VAL A 396 4.38 40.35 7.33
CA VAL A 396 5.02 39.41 8.27
C VAL A 396 4.10 39.12 9.45
N PHE A 397 3.45 40.14 10.04
CA PHE A 397 2.50 39.94 11.14
C PHE A 397 1.29 39.10 10.72
N VAL A 398 0.62 39.45 9.63
CA VAL A 398 -0.56 38.70 9.15
C VAL A 398 -0.17 37.28 8.75
N PHE A 399 0.98 37.09 8.11
CA PHE A 399 1.35 35.79 7.56
C PHE A 399 1.98 34.86 8.61
N LEU A 400 3.07 35.29 9.27
CA LEU A 400 3.75 34.48 10.29
C LEU A 400 2.91 34.37 11.57
N THR A 401 2.43 35.50 12.11
CA THR A 401 1.78 35.51 13.43
C THR A 401 0.33 35.05 13.36
N CYS A 402 -0.43 35.44 12.35
CA CYS A 402 -1.84 35.03 12.26
C CYS A 402 -2.00 33.75 11.42
N THR A 403 -1.53 33.77 10.18
CA THR A 403 -1.90 32.74 9.20
C THR A 403 -1.20 31.40 9.46
N ILE A 404 0.12 31.40 9.67
CA ILE A 404 0.88 30.16 9.95
C ILE A 404 0.50 29.56 11.29
N ASN A 405 0.26 30.37 12.33
CA ASN A 405 -0.16 29.83 13.63
C ASN A 405 -1.54 29.14 13.55
N VAL A 406 -2.51 29.72 12.84
CA VAL A 406 -3.80 29.06 12.59
C VAL A 406 -3.61 27.80 11.74
N PHE A 407 -2.73 27.83 10.74
CA PHE A 407 -2.40 26.65 9.93
C PHE A 407 -1.82 25.52 10.77
N ILE A 408 -0.91 25.80 11.71
CA ILE A 408 -0.32 24.81 12.62
C ILE A 408 -1.39 24.22 13.53
N ALA A 409 -2.28 25.05 14.09
CA ALA A 409 -3.38 24.57 14.93
C ALA A 409 -4.29 23.60 14.16
N VAL A 410 -4.71 23.96 12.95
CA VAL A 410 -5.57 23.12 12.10
C VAL A 410 -4.84 21.82 11.69
N LEU A 411 -3.54 21.89 11.38
CA LEU A 411 -2.72 20.71 11.08
C LEU A 411 -2.61 19.78 12.31
N GLY A 412 -2.46 20.34 13.51
CA GLY A 412 -2.45 19.59 14.77
C GLY A 412 -3.73 18.78 14.96
N ASP A 413 -4.89 19.43 14.87
CA ASP A 413 -6.20 18.78 15.02
C ASP A 413 -6.42 17.68 13.97
N CYS A 414 -6.05 17.94 12.70
CA CYS A 414 -6.17 16.93 11.64
C CYS A 414 -5.23 15.74 11.86
N TYR A 415 -4.02 16.00 12.35
CA TYR A 415 -3.03 14.96 12.62
C TYR A 415 -3.49 14.04 13.76
N ASP A 416 -4.01 14.60 14.85
CA ASP A 416 -4.50 13.83 16.00
C ASP A 416 -5.69 12.92 15.61
N GLN A 417 -6.63 13.45 14.82
CA GLN A 417 -7.75 12.65 14.30
C GLN A 417 -7.30 11.47 13.42
N GLU A 418 -6.29 11.67 12.57
CA GLU A 418 -5.73 10.60 11.75
C GLU A 418 -4.85 9.63 12.56
N GLN A 419 -4.22 10.10 13.64
CA GLN A 419 -3.47 9.25 14.57
C GLN A 419 -4.37 8.28 15.32
N GLU A 420 -5.57 8.70 15.74
CA GLU A 420 -6.56 7.79 16.37
C GLU A 420 -7.00 6.66 15.43
N ARG A 421 -7.10 6.95 14.13
CA ARG A 421 -7.54 6.00 13.09
C ARG A 421 -6.39 5.23 12.44
N MET A 422 -5.17 5.45 12.90
CA MET A 422 -3.95 5.04 12.21
C MET A 422 -3.87 3.53 11.96
N ILE A 423 -4.35 2.69 12.89
CA ILE A 423 -4.32 1.22 12.72
C ILE A 423 -5.20 0.79 11.53
N CYS A 424 -6.42 1.31 11.46
CA CYS A 424 -7.36 1.01 10.37
C CYS A 424 -6.83 1.53 9.03
N THR A 425 -6.30 2.76 9.01
CA THR A 425 -5.66 3.35 7.83
C THR A 425 -4.45 2.52 7.37
N PHE A 426 -3.62 2.04 8.30
CA PHE A 426 -2.47 1.20 8.00
C PHE A 426 -2.87 -0.14 7.37
N LEU A 427 -3.88 -0.80 7.93
CA LEU A 427 -4.40 -2.06 7.37
C LEU A 427 -5.03 -1.85 5.99
N LYS A 428 -5.75 -0.74 5.79
CA LYS A 428 -6.28 -0.36 4.48
C LYS A 428 -5.18 -0.15 3.44
N GLU A 429 -4.10 0.54 3.82
CA GLU A 429 -2.95 0.74 2.92
C GLU A 429 -2.22 -0.58 2.62
N ARG A 430 -2.10 -1.49 3.59
CA ARG A 430 -1.62 -2.86 3.32
C ARG A 430 -2.53 -3.62 2.37
N ALA A 431 -3.85 -3.55 2.56
CA ALA A 431 -4.81 -4.14 1.62
C ALA A 431 -4.64 -3.58 0.20
N SER A 432 -4.39 -2.27 0.09
CA SER A 432 -4.10 -1.59 -1.18
C SER A 432 -2.84 -2.14 -1.85
N ILE A 433 -1.75 -2.28 -1.10
CA ILE A 433 -0.47 -2.83 -1.59
C ILE A 433 -0.65 -4.29 -2.02
N CYS A 434 -1.25 -5.13 -1.16
CA CYS A 434 -1.54 -6.53 -1.48
C CYS A 434 -2.43 -6.67 -2.71
N SER A 435 -3.44 -5.80 -2.88
CA SER A 435 -4.28 -5.78 -4.08
C SER A 435 -3.46 -5.50 -5.35
N GLY A 436 -2.45 -4.64 -5.29
CA GLY A 436 -1.54 -4.41 -6.41
C GLY A 436 -0.72 -5.66 -6.76
N TYR A 437 -0.25 -6.39 -5.75
CA TYR A 437 0.51 -7.63 -5.95
C TYR A 437 -0.32 -8.78 -6.53
N PHE A 438 -1.62 -8.87 -6.18
CA PHE A 438 -2.52 -9.84 -6.82
C PHE A 438 -2.66 -9.64 -8.33
N LEU A 439 -2.53 -8.40 -8.81
CA LEU A 439 -2.67 -8.01 -10.22
C LEU A 439 -1.37 -8.20 -11.02
N ARG A 440 -0.26 -8.56 -10.37
CA ARG A 440 1.03 -8.79 -11.06
C ARG A 440 0.98 -10.03 -11.96
N PRO A 441 1.86 -10.09 -12.99
CA PRO A 441 1.88 -11.23 -13.90
C PRO A 441 2.17 -12.54 -13.17
N LYS A 442 1.42 -13.58 -13.53
CA LYS A 442 1.54 -14.92 -12.97
C LYS A 442 2.11 -15.86 -14.02
N LEU A 443 3.36 -16.26 -13.86
CA LEU A 443 4.03 -17.17 -14.80
C LEU A 443 3.77 -18.64 -14.40
N GLN A 444 2.74 -19.28 -14.97
CA GLN A 444 2.40 -20.69 -14.70
C GLN A 444 3.41 -21.68 -15.30
N VAL A 445 4.68 -21.61 -14.92
CA VAL A 445 5.65 -22.63 -15.32
C VAL A 445 5.57 -23.76 -14.30
N GLN A 446 4.72 -24.74 -14.62
CA GLN A 446 4.43 -25.89 -13.76
C GLN A 446 5.53 -26.97 -13.73
N GLY A 447 6.50 -27.00 -14.65
CA GLY A 447 7.36 -28.18 -14.81
C GLY A 447 8.81 -28.14 -14.29
N PHE A 448 9.46 -26.97 -14.18
CA PHE A 448 10.94 -26.96 -14.22
C PHE A 448 11.68 -26.70 -12.88
N PHE A 449 11.00 -26.25 -11.82
CA PHE A 449 11.68 -25.82 -10.56
C PHE A 449 10.85 -26.11 -9.30
N GLN A 450 10.33 -27.33 -9.12
CA GLN A 450 9.90 -27.80 -7.79
C GLN A 450 11.12 -28.30 -7.02
N LEU A 451 11.96 -27.38 -6.57
CA LEU A 451 13.06 -27.71 -5.65
C LEU A 451 12.54 -27.64 -4.22
N ASP A 452 12.71 -28.72 -3.47
CA ASP A 452 12.39 -28.78 -2.04
C ASP A 452 13.16 -27.71 -1.26
N GLY A 453 12.55 -27.24 -0.16
CA GLY A 453 12.81 -25.92 0.45
C GLY A 453 14.26 -25.58 0.84
N SER A 454 15.12 -26.58 1.08
CA SER A 454 16.55 -26.35 1.35
C SER A 454 17.38 -26.18 0.08
N THR A 455 17.24 -27.12 -0.87
CA THR A 455 17.88 -27.09 -2.19
C THR A 455 17.45 -25.90 -3.05
N SER A 456 16.26 -25.36 -2.79
CA SER A 456 15.75 -24.16 -3.46
C SER A 456 16.66 -22.94 -3.20
N ARG A 457 17.12 -22.73 -1.96
CA ARG A 457 17.89 -21.50 -1.60
C ARG A 457 19.23 -21.43 -2.32
N THR A 458 19.99 -22.52 -2.34
CA THR A 458 21.29 -22.57 -3.02
C THR A 458 21.14 -22.40 -4.53
N ALA A 459 20.10 -23.01 -5.12
CA ALA A 459 19.78 -22.84 -6.54
C ALA A 459 19.43 -21.39 -6.90
N TRP A 460 18.67 -20.68 -6.07
CA TRP A 460 18.36 -19.26 -6.29
C TRP A 460 19.61 -18.37 -6.23
N ILE A 461 20.52 -18.64 -5.28
CA ILE A 461 21.79 -17.90 -5.17
C ILE A 461 22.66 -18.17 -6.41
N ALA A 462 22.79 -19.43 -6.83
CA ALA A 462 23.54 -19.79 -8.03
C ALA A 462 22.94 -19.14 -9.28
N LEU A 463 21.60 -19.14 -9.43
CA LEU A 463 20.90 -18.48 -10.53
C LEU A 463 21.17 -16.96 -10.54
N LEU A 464 21.19 -16.32 -9.37
CA LEU A 464 21.52 -14.90 -9.26
C LEU A 464 22.94 -14.61 -9.76
N PHE A 465 23.93 -15.41 -9.37
CA PHE A 465 25.30 -15.25 -9.86
C PHE A 465 25.42 -15.47 -11.37
N VAL A 466 24.69 -16.46 -11.92
CA VAL A 466 24.63 -16.69 -13.38
C VAL A 466 24.02 -15.49 -14.10
N VAL A 467 22.91 -14.94 -13.59
CA VAL A 467 22.28 -13.74 -14.16
C VAL A 467 23.22 -12.54 -14.12
N ILE A 468 23.91 -12.31 -13.00
CA ILE A 468 24.89 -11.23 -12.87
C ILE A 468 26.04 -11.42 -13.85
N GLY A 469 26.57 -12.64 -13.98
CA GLY A 469 27.63 -12.98 -14.92
C GLY A 469 27.22 -12.79 -16.38
N LEU A 470 25.98 -13.20 -16.75
CA LEU A 470 25.42 -12.99 -18.09
C LEU A 470 25.23 -11.50 -18.38
N TYR A 471 24.66 -10.74 -17.44
CA TYR A 471 24.50 -9.30 -17.56
C TYR A 471 25.85 -8.60 -17.76
N TRP A 472 26.86 -8.96 -16.96
CA TRP A 472 28.20 -8.43 -17.10
C TRP A 472 28.84 -8.79 -18.45
N GLY A 473 28.69 -10.06 -18.88
CA GLY A 473 29.11 -10.50 -20.21
C GLY A 473 28.47 -9.67 -21.32
N MET A 474 27.15 -9.44 -21.26
CA MET A 474 26.43 -8.61 -22.23
C MET A 474 26.91 -7.16 -22.25
N LEU A 475 27.25 -6.57 -21.10
CA LEU A 475 27.84 -5.23 -21.03
C LEU A 475 29.22 -5.18 -21.69
N THR A 476 30.08 -6.18 -21.43
CA THR A 476 31.41 -6.25 -22.05
C THR A 476 31.33 -6.42 -23.58
N VAL A 477 30.39 -7.25 -24.07
CA VAL A 477 30.15 -7.45 -25.51
C VAL A 477 29.51 -6.21 -26.13
N SER A 478 28.59 -5.54 -25.44
CA SER A 478 28.00 -4.27 -25.89
C SER A 478 29.07 -3.20 -26.09
N ASN A 479 29.99 -3.09 -25.14
CA ASN A 479 31.10 -2.14 -25.23
C ASN A 479 32.11 -2.48 -26.34
N SER A 480 32.41 -3.77 -26.58
CA SER A 480 33.39 -4.17 -27.60
C SER A 480 32.84 -4.24 -29.02
N SER A 481 31.58 -4.64 -29.17
CA SER A 481 30.95 -4.96 -30.46
C SER A 481 29.98 -3.88 -30.95
N GLY A 482 29.79 -2.80 -30.17
CA GLY A 482 28.83 -1.73 -30.49
C GLY A 482 27.37 -2.17 -30.43
N ILE A 483 27.06 -3.31 -29.77
CA ILE A 483 25.67 -3.75 -29.56
C ILE A 483 24.98 -2.72 -28.66
N SER A 484 23.72 -2.43 -28.98
CA SER A 484 22.92 -1.50 -28.21
C SER A 484 22.87 -1.89 -26.72
N PRO A 485 23.21 -0.98 -25.80
CA PRO A 485 23.21 -1.21 -24.34
C PRO A 485 21.81 -1.53 -23.81
N TRP A 486 20.76 -1.13 -24.55
CA TRP A 486 19.37 -1.48 -24.29
C TRP A 486 19.15 -2.99 -24.19
N VAL A 487 19.92 -3.81 -24.90
CA VAL A 487 19.79 -5.27 -24.84
C VAL A 487 20.12 -5.79 -23.43
N ALA A 488 21.18 -5.26 -22.80
CA ALA A 488 21.55 -5.61 -21.43
C ALA A 488 20.52 -5.10 -20.41
N ALA A 489 20.02 -3.87 -20.57
CA ALA A 489 18.97 -3.30 -19.73
C ALA A 489 17.65 -4.08 -19.81
N THR A 490 17.23 -4.47 -21.02
CA THR A 490 16.04 -5.30 -21.24
C THR A 490 16.22 -6.69 -20.64
N PHE A 491 17.39 -7.32 -20.77
CA PHE A 491 17.70 -8.59 -20.10
C PHE A 491 17.54 -8.49 -18.58
N LEU A 492 18.07 -7.41 -17.99
CA LEU A 492 17.94 -7.16 -16.56
C LEU A 492 16.46 -6.96 -16.15
N ALA A 493 15.71 -6.12 -16.87
CA ALA A 493 14.29 -5.88 -16.61
C ALA A 493 13.44 -7.16 -16.71
N VAL A 494 13.63 -7.94 -17.78
CA VAL A 494 12.93 -9.22 -17.98
C VAL A 494 13.27 -10.20 -16.86
N THR A 495 14.53 -10.26 -16.43
CA THR A 495 14.94 -11.14 -15.34
C THR A 495 14.26 -10.74 -14.02
N ILE A 496 14.21 -9.44 -13.71
CA ILE A 496 13.51 -8.94 -12.51
C ILE A 496 12.02 -9.28 -12.56
N ILE A 497 11.36 -9.07 -13.71
CA ILE A 497 9.95 -9.42 -13.90
C ILE A 497 9.74 -10.93 -13.71
N ILE A 498 10.60 -11.79 -14.28
CA ILE A 498 10.50 -13.24 -14.11
C ILE A 498 10.65 -13.63 -12.64
N VAL A 499 11.63 -13.09 -11.93
CA VAL A 499 11.84 -13.35 -10.50
C VAL A 499 10.61 -12.90 -9.69
N GLN A 500 10.09 -11.70 -9.94
CA GLN A 500 8.86 -11.20 -9.30
C GLN A 500 7.66 -12.12 -9.57
N CYS A 501 7.45 -12.54 -10.83
CA CYS A 501 6.39 -13.49 -11.19
C CYS A 501 6.51 -14.81 -10.42
N ARG A 502 7.75 -15.31 -10.25
CA ARG A 502 8.02 -16.56 -9.54
C ARG A 502 7.73 -16.46 -8.05
N ILE A 503 8.19 -15.41 -7.40
CA ILE A 503 7.92 -15.17 -5.97
C ILE A 503 6.41 -14.97 -5.76
N CYS A 504 5.72 -14.25 -6.66
CA CYS A 504 4.27 -14.08 -6.64
C CYS A 504 3.53 -15.41 -6.70
N ASN A 505 3.91 -16.29 -7.63
CA ASN A 505 3.31 -17.62 -7.74
C ASN A 505 3.58 -18.51 -6.54
N PHE A 506 4.74 -18.37 -5.88
CA PHE A 506 5.02 -19.13 -4.67
C PHE A 506 4.08 -18.72 -3.53
N GLY A 507 3.92 -17.41 -3.30
CA GLY A 507 2.99 -16.90 -2.30
C GLY A 507 1.53 -17.23 -2.62
N LEU A 508 1.16 -17.21 -3.90
CA LEU A 508 -0.20 -17.51 -4.34
C LEU A 508 -0.52 -18.99 -4.45
N ARG A 509 0.42 -19.90 -4.72
CA ARG A 509 0.10 -21.35 -4.73
C ARG A 509 -0.40 -21.83 -3.37
N VAL A 510 0.12 -21.24 -2.29
CA VAL A 510 -0.41 -21.45 -0.94
C VAL A 510 -1.87 -21.00 -0.83
N ALA A 511 -2.27 -19.98 -1.59
CA ALA A 511 -3.63 -19.45 -1.64
C ALA A 511 -4.54 -20.12 -2.70
N ASP A 512 -4.03 -20.55 -3.85
CA ASP A 512 -4.80 -21.09 -4.99
C ASP A 512 -5.01 -22.62 -4.90
N LEU A 513 -4.20 -23.36 -4.12
CA LEU A 513 -4.49 -24.77 -3.81
C LEU A 513 -5.85 -24.95 -3.09
N THR A 514 -6.50 -23.86 -2.67
CA THR A 514 -7.81 -23.85 -2.02
C THR A 514 -8.97 -23.42 -2.93
N THR A 515 -8.69 -22.88 -4.13
CA THR A 515 -9.70 -22.42 -5.10
C THR A 515 -9.99 -23.46 -6.19
N LEU A 516 -9.55 -24.71 -6.01
CA LEU A 516 -9.87 -25.83 -6.90
C LEU A 516 -11.37 -25.79 -7.26
N ASN A 517 -11.56 -25.60 -8.56
CA ASN A 517 -12.79 -25.25 -9.23
C ASN A 517 -14.00 -26.04 -8.69
N PRO A 518 -15.00 -25.39 -8.05
CA PRO A 518 -16.21 -26.08 -7.60
C PRO A 518 -17.03 -26.66 -8.76
N LYS A 519 -16.70 -26.31 -10.02
CA LYS A 519 -17.36 -26.81 -11.23
C LYS A 519 -16.75 -28.06 -11.86
N THR A 520 -15.76 -28.72 -11.24
CA THR A 520 -15.55 -30.15 -11.53
C THR A 520 -16.53 -30.93 -10.65
N PRO A 521 -17.73 -31.31 -11.15
CA PRO A 521 -18.59 -32.21 -10.40
C PRO A 521 -17.77 -33.44 -10.07
N ASN A 522 -17.79 -33.82 -8.80
CA ASN A 522 -17.25 -35.09 -8.33
C ASN A 522 -17.89 -36.23 -9.16
N LEU A 523 -17.23 -36.65 -10.23
CA LEU A 523 -17.34 -38.01 -10.76
C LEU A 523 -16.67 -38.93 -9.73
N ARG A 524 -17.37 -39.17 -8.61
CA ARG A 524 -17.15 -40.31 -7.71
C ARG A 524 -18.50 -41.02 -7.56
N ARG A 525 -18.66 -42.06 -8.37
CA ARG A 525 -19.41 -43.26 -7.99
C ARG A 525 -18.63 -44.00 -6.92
#